data_AF-A0A8J4FRU7-F1
#
_entry.id   AF-A0A8J4FRU7-F1
#
_cell.length_a   1.000
_cell.length_b   1.000
_cell.length_c   1.000
_cell.angle_alpha   90.00
_cell.angle_beta   90.00
_cell.angle_gamma   90.00
#
_symmetry.space_group_name_H-M   'P 1'
#
loop_
_entity.id
_entity.type
_entity.pdbx_description
1 polymer ?
#
loop_
_entity_poly.entity_id
_entity_poly.type
_entity_poly.pdbx_seq_one_letter_code
_entity_poly.pdbx_strand_id
1 'polypeptide(L)'
;MSAEWKQPCWNVIAEPGGPITCALTCCFPCITYGINVSKIGDAKDEVMCSGNFTSACCLYCCIAGVGCPCVVHIPTRKYIRKKYGVKAPEHGIIEDVLMTWCCSCCAIIQDYNEIGAGEGNGAGTIFSDLQSAKETATGDVKKHAKAANSAIEAFAKKDVSEEKNDGDDKGDGIKDNEDNNHDSSNNNDKNKDDTDKCPADDNKGTS
;
A
#
# COMPACT_ATOMS: atom_id res chain seq x y z
N MET A 1 25.94 14.28 -6.31
CA MET A 1 26.72 13.06 -6.06
C MET A 1 25.73 12.01 -5.60
N SER A 2 25.44 10.99 -6.41
CA SER A 2 24.49 9.94 -6.04
C SER A 2 25.16 8.99 -5.05
N ALA A 3 24.51 8.72 -3.92
CA ALA A 3 25.06 7.84 -2.88
C ALA A 3 24.84 6.37 -3.27
N GLU A 4 25.78 5.49 -2.94
CA GLU A 4 25.52 4.05 -2.96
C GLU A 4 24.61 3.69 -1.77
N TRP A 5 23.91 2.56 -1.82
CA TRP A 5 23.17 2.08 -0.64
C TRP A 5 24.11 2.04 0.56
N LYS A 6 23.73 2.69 1.68
CA LYS A 6 24.61 2.74 2.85
C LYS A 6 24.84 1.35 3.44
N GLN A 7 23.89 0.43 3.23
CA GLN A 7 23.97 -0.96 3.65
C GLN A 7 23.72 -1.87 2.44
N PRO A 8 24.66 -2.78 2.10
CA PRO A 8 24.43 -3.75 1.03
C PRO A 8 23.34 -4.75 1.43
N CYS A 9 22.65 -5.33 0.44
CA CYS A 9 21.52 -6.24 0.65
C CYS A 9 21.85 -7.48 1.49
N TRP A 10 23.12 -7.89 1.55
CA TRP A 10 23.60 -9.01 2.36
C TRP A 10 23.95 -8.62 3.81
N ASN A 11 23.95 -7.34 4.14
CA ASN A 11 24.25 -6.84 5.48
C ASN A 11 23.01 -6.78 6.39
N VAL A 12 22.11 -7.75 6.22
CA VAL A 12 20.82 -7.86 6.93
C VAL A 12 20.95 -8.02 8.44
N ILE A 13 22.09 -8.48 8.92
CA ILE A 13 22.38 -8.72 10.34
C ILE A 13 23.09 -7.52 11.00
N ALA A 14 23.61 -6.58 10.22
CA ALA A 14 24.21 -5.37 10.79
C ALA A 14 23.13 -4.43 11.36
N GLU A 15 23.51 -3.67 12.39
CA GLU A 15 22.68 -2.59 12.90
C GLU A 15 22.38 -1.57 11.78
N PRO A 16 21.16 -1.03 11.70
CA PRO A 16 20.07 -1.14 12.68
C PRO A 16 19.14 -2.36 12.52
N GLY A 17 19.31 -3.17 11.47
CA GLY A 17 18.51 -4.37 11.22
C GLY A 17 18.75 -5.44 12.29
N GLY A 18 20.00 -5.81 12.57
CA GLY A 18 20.28 -6.83 13.58
C GLY A 18 19.63 -8.22 13.28
N PRO A 19 19.94 -9.23 14.10
CA PRO A 19 19.39 -10.58 13.90
C PRO A 19 17.87 -10.65 14.11
N ILE A 20 17.31 -9.77 14.94
CA ILE A 20 15.89 -9.77 15.30
C ILE A 20 15.03 -9.23 14.17
N THR A 21 15.45 -8.15 13.49
CA THR A 21 14.72 -7.67 12.30
C THR A 21 14.79 -8.70 11.20
N CYS A 22 15.96 -9.34 10.99
CA CYS A 22 16.07 -10.44 10.04
C CYS A 22 15.06 -11.56 10.33
N ALA A 23 14.97 -12.03 11.58
CA ALA A 23 14.01 -13.06 11.96
C ALA A 23 12.55 -12.59 11.79
N LEU A 24 12.23 -11.36 12.22
CA LEU A 24 10.89 -10.80 12.09
C LEU A 24 10.48 -10.65 10.62
N THR A 25 11.34 -10.10 9.77
CA THR A 25 11.03 -9.90 8.35
C THR A 25 10.98 -11.21 7.59
N CYS A 26 11.80 -12.21 7.94
CA CYS A 26 11.71 -13.54 7.34
C CYS A 26 10.39 -14.23 7.68
N CYS A 27 9.91 -14.12 8.93
CA CYS A 27 8.66 -14.76 9.35
C CYS A 27 7.42 -13.93 8.97
N PHE A 28 7.52 -12.61 8.99
CA PHE A 28 6.42 -11.66 8.81
C PHE A 28 6.87 -10.46 7.97
N PRO A 29 7.16 -10.64 6.67
CA PRO A 29 7.67 -9.58 5.81
C PRO A 29 6.70 -8.42 5.68
N CYS A 30 5.39 -8.68 5.78
CA CYS A 30 4.36 -7.65 5.66
C CYS A 30 4.36 -6.65 6.84
N ILE A 31 4.81 -7.06 8.03
CA ILE A 31 4.96 -6.16 9.18
C ILE A 31 6.09 -5.17 8.92
N THR A 32 7.28 -5.65 8.57
CA THR A 32 8.42 -4.76 8.31
C THR A 32 8.16 -3.86 7.11
N TYR A 33 7.52 -4.39 6.07
CA TYR A 33 7.08 -3.56 4.95
C TYR A 33 6.09 -2.47 5.38
N GLY A 34 5.08 -2.81 6.20
CA GLY A 34 4.12 -1.84 6.73
C GLY A 34 4.80 -0.74 7.56
N ILE A 35 5.81 -1.10 8.37
CA ILE A 35 6.63 -0.13 9.11
C ILE A 35 7.34 0.82 8.13
N ASN A 36 8.01 0.28 7.12
CA ASN A 36 8.70 1.08 6.11
C ASN A 36 7.75 2.08 5.43
N VAL A 37 6.60 1.61 4.94
CA VAL A 37 5.59 2.42 4.25
C VAL A 37 4.96 3.49 5.16
N SER A 38 4.86 3.20 6.46
CA SER A 38 4.39 4.17 7.46
C SER A 38 5.38 5.31 7.67
N LYS A 39 6.68 5.01 7.65
CA LYS A 39 7.76 6.01 7.78
C LYS A 39 7.85 6.91 6.54
N ILE A 40 7.66 6.36 5.34
CA ILE A 40 7.61 7.14 4.08
C ILE A 40 6.24 7.76 3.78
N GLY A 41 5.57 8.31 4.81
CA GLY A 41 4.24 8.91 4.72
C GLY A 41 4.09 10.11 3.78
N ASP A 42 5.20 10.61 3.26
CA ASP A 42 5.32 11.66 2.25
C ASP A 42 5.11 11.15 0.81
N ALA A 43 5.06 9.84 0.60
CA ALA A 43 5.01 9.18 -0.71
C ALA A 43 3.60 8.90 -1.26
N LYS A 44 2.57 9.68 -0.90
CA LYS A 44 1.15 9.35 -1.15
C LYS A 44 0.79 9.07 -2.61
N ASP A 45 1.46 9.72 -3.55
CA ASP A 45 1.19 9.60 -4.98
C ASP A 45 2.00 8.48 -5.67
N GLU A 46 3.09 8.03 -5.05
CA GLU A 46 4.03 7.06 -5.63
C GLU A 46 3.96 5.67 -4.96
N VAL A 47 3.52 5.61 -3.70
CA VAL A 47 3.49 4.38 -2.89
C VAL A 47 2.09 4.11 -2.36
N MET A 48 1.56 2.93 -2.68
CA MET A 48 0.25 2.49 -2.19
C MET A 48 0.25 2.39 -0.66
N CYS A 49 -0.80 2.93 -0.03
CA CYS A 49 -0.99 2.92 1.41
C CYS A 49 0.10 3.67 2.22
N SER A 50 0.83 4.60 1.58
CA SER A 50 1.80 5.47 2.26
C SER A 50 1.20 6.12 3.53
N GLY A 51 1.97 6.08 4.61
CA GLY A 51 1.62 6.66 5.91
C GLY A 51 0.59 5.86 6.73
N ASN A 52 0.15 4.69 6.26
CA ASN A 52 -0.78 3.83 7.00
C ASN A 52 -0.22 2.42 7.18
N PHE A 53 0.14 2.07 8.41
CA PHE A 53 0.70 0.76 8.74
C PHE A 53 -0.23 -0.40 8.38
N THR A 54 -1.46 -0.35 8.88
CA THR A 54 -2.42 -1.45 8.79
C THR A 54 -2.75 -1.80 7.34
N SER A 55 -3.05 -0.79 6.51
CA SER A 55 -3.41 -1.02 5.11
C SER A 55 -2.20 -1.45 4.28
N ALA A 56 -1.01 -0.89 4.51
CA ALA A 56 0.21 -1.32 3.83
C ALA A 56 0.61 -2.77 4.19
N CYS A 57 0.48 -3.14 5.46
CA CYS A 57 0.73 -4.50 5.94
C CYS A 57 -0.25 -5.49 5.29
N CYS A 58 -1.56 -5.21 5.33
CA CYS A 58 -2.57 -6.05 4.68
C CYS A 58 -2.35 -6.15 3.16
N LEU A 59 -2.07 -5.04 2.48
CA LEU A 59 -1.81 -5.02 1.03
C LEU A 59 -0.63 -5.92 0.67
N TYR A 60 0.50 -5.79 1.38
CA TYR A 60 1.67 -6.64 1.14
C TYR A 60 1.36 -8.09 1.44
N CYS A 61 0.70 -8.40 2.56
CA CYS A 61 0.35 -9.77 2.91
C CYS A 61 -0.58 -10.41 1.85
N CYS A 62 -1.54 -9.68 1.28
CA CYS A 62 -2.40 -10.16 0.19
C CYS A 62 -1.60 -10.41 -1.10
N ILE A 63 -0.76 -9.46 -1.52
CA ILE A 63 0.00 -9.57 -2.78
C ILE A 63 1.11 -10.61 -2.69
N ALA A 64 1.73 -10.74 -1.52
CA ALA A 64 2.66 -11.84 -1.24
C ALA A 64 1.95 -13.20 -1.30
N GLY A 65 0.70 -13.29 -0.86
CA GLY A 65 -0.14 -14.50 -1.01
C GLY A 65 -0.43 -14.87 -2.47
N VAL A 66 -0.48 -13.88 -3.38
CA VAL A 66 -0.59 -14.09 -4.84
C VAL A 66 0.76 -14.45 -5.48
N GLY A 67 1.87 -14.36 -4.73
CA GLY A 67 3.21 -14.71 -5.19
C GLY A 67 3.91 -13.61 -5.98
N CYS A 68 3.39 -12.37 -5.97
CA CYS A 68 3.98 -11.24 -6.71
C CYS A 68 4.28 -10.02 -5.82
N PRO A 69 5.01 -10.17 -4.69
CA PRO A 69 5.29 -9.08 -3.74
C PRO A 69 6.07 -7.91 -4.37
N CYS A 70 6.79 -8.16 -5.46
CA CYS A 70 7.56 -7.15 -6.17
C CYS A 70 6.71 -5.99 -6.71
N VAL A 71 5.42 -6.21 -7.01
CA VAL A 71 4.53 -5.16 -7.56
C VAL A 71 4.39 -3.97 -6.61
N VAL A 72 4.27 -4.23 -5.31
CA VAL A 72 4.18 -3.16 -4.29
C VAL A 72 5.54 -2.75 -3.75
N HIS A 73 6.50 -3.66 -3.78
CA HIS A 73 7.83 -3.40 -3.23
C HIS A 73 8.68 -2.50 -4.15
N ILE A 74 8.59 -2.66 -5.48
CA ILE A 74 9.38 -1.87 -6.43
C ILE A 74 9.06 -0.36 -6.36
N PRO A 75 7.79 0.09 -6.36
CA PRO A 75 7.47 1.51 -6.21
C PRO A 75 8.03 2.11 -4.91
N THR A 76 7.85 1.40 -3.80
CA THR A 76 8.40 1.77 -2.48
C THR A 76 9.91 1.97 -2.53
N ARG A 77 10.62 1.01 -3.14
CA ARG A 77 12.08 1.06 -3.25
C ARG A 77 12.57 2.17 -4.18
N LYS A 78 11.87 2.42 -5.29
CA LYS A 78 12.14 3.56 -6.19
C LYS A 78 12.01 4.89 -5.45
N TYR A 79 10.96 5.03 -4.65
CA TYR A 79 10.73 6.22 -3.85
C TYR A 79 11.85 6.46 -2.83
N ILE A 80 12.25 5.42 -2.10
CA ILE A 80 13.36 5.49 -1.13
C ILE A 80 14.64 5.96 -1.80
N ARG A 81 14.97 5.44 -3.00
CA ARG A 81 16.14 5.90 -3.75
C ARG A 81 16.06 7.38 -4.12
N LYS A 82 14.90 7.83 -4.60
CA LYS A 82 14.65 9.23 -4.95
C LYS A 82 14.77 10.13 -3.71
N LYS A 83 14.22 9.70 -2.58
CA LYS A 83 14.20 10.43 -1.30
C LYS A 83 15.60 10.59 -0.70
N TYR A 84 16.42 9.53 -0.70
CA TYR A 84 17.76 9.55 -0.09
C TYR A 84 18.90 9.73 -1.09
N GLY A 85 18.60 10.00 -2.37
CA GLY A 85 19.61 10.24 -3.40
C GLY A 85 20.47 9.01 -3.72
N VAL A 86 19.92 7.80 -3.51
CA VAL A 86 20.61 6.54 -3.81
C VAL A 86 20.67 6.32 -5.32
N LYS A 87 21.82 5.90 -5.82
CA LYS A 87 22.08 5.60 -7.23
C LYS A 87 21.02 4.61 -7.74
N ALA A 88 20.47 4.92 -8.91
CA ALA A 88 19.65 3.94 -9.61
C ALA A 88 20.50 2.69 -9.90
N PRO A 89 19.93 1.48 -9.84
CA PRO A 89 20.64 0.26 -10.19
C PRO A 89 21.23 0.37 -11.59
N GLU A 90 22.49 -0.01 -11.77
CA GLU A 90 23.17 0.02 -13.08
C GLU A 90 22.42 -0.85 -14.11
N HIS A 91 21.75 -1.90 -13.65
CA HIS A 91 21.00 -2.84 -14.48
C HIS A 91 19.50 -2.52 -14.55
N GLY A 92 19.10 -1.31 -14.12
CA GLY A 92 17.72 -0.85 -14.14
C GLY A 92 16.79 -1.62 -13.19
N ILE A 93 15.49 -1.58 -13.48
CA ILE A 93 14.43 -2.14 -12.62
C ILE A 93 14.56 -3.66 -12.43
N ILE A 94 15.24 -4.35 -13.35
CA ILE A 94 15.42 -5.81 -13.33
C ILE A 94 16.19 -6.24 -12.08
N GLU A 95 17.19 -5.45 -11.66
CA GLU A 95 17.94 -5.71 -10.43
C GLU A 95 17.02 -5.71 -9.20
N ASP A 96 16.07 -4.77 -9.14
CA ASP A 96 15.10 -4.72 -8.05
C ASP A 96 14.11 -5.87 -8.08
N VAL A 97 13.64 -6.26 -9.27
CA VAL A 97 12.75 -7.40 -9.42
C VAL A 97 13.45 -8.67 -8.92
N LEU A 98 14.68 -8.92 -9.36
CA LEU A 98 15.46 -10.10 -8.96
C LEU A 98 15.78 -10.08 -7.47
N MET A 99 16.13 -8.92 -6.90
CA MET A 99 16.40 -8.79 -5.47
C MET A 99 15.15 -9.03 -4.62
N THR A 100 14.02 -8.44 -5.02
CA THR A 100 12.74 -8.60 -4.31
C THR A 100 12.15 -10.00 -4.45
N TRP A 101 12.44 -10.71 -5.55
CA TRP A 101 12.04 -12.11 -5.74
C TRP A 101 12.97 -13.08 -4.99
N CYS A 102 14.29 -13.00 -5.22
CA CYS A 102 15.26 -13.97 -4.70
C CYS A 102 15.49 -13.82 -3.19
N CYS A 103 15.42 -12.61 -2.65
CA CYS A 103 15.49 -12.37 -1.21
C CYS A 103 14.62 -11.18 -0.80
N SER A 104 13.29 -11.39 -0.76
CA SER A 104 12.36 -10.32 -0.39
C SER A 104 12.64 -9.74 1.01
N CYS A 105 13.00 -10.59 1.97
CA CYS A 105 13.34 -10.16 3.32
C CYS A 105 14.59 -9.27 3.34
N CYS A 106 15.64 -9.63 2.58
CA CYS A 106 16.83 -8.81 2.44
C CYS A 106 16.51 -7.43 1.89
N ALA A 107 15.70 -7.37 0.83
CA ALA A 107 15.31 -6.11 0.20
C ALA A 107 14.47 -5.24 1.17
N ILE A 108 13.55 -5.82 1.94
CA ILE A 108 12.75 -5.09 2.93
C ILE A 108 13.61 -4.53 4.08
N ILE A 109 14.58 -5.32 4.57
CA ILE A 109 15.48 -4.88 5.64
C ILE A 109 16.43 -3.79 5.13
N GLN A 110 16.90 -3.90 3.90
CA GLN A 110 17.73 -2.87 3.28
C GLN A 110 16.96 -1.53 3.21
N ASP A 111 15.70 -1.58 2.80
CA ASP A 111 14.82 -0.40 2.80
C ASP A 111 14.62 0.17 4.20
N TYR A 112 14.40 -0.69 5.20
CA TYR A 112 14.27 -0.30 6.62
C TYR A 112 15.52 0.42 7.13
N ASN A 113 16.70 -0.13 6.84
CA ASN A 113 17.98 0.43 7.25
C ASN A 113 18.25 1.78 6.57
N GLU A 114 17.92 1.93 5.29
CA GLU A 114 18.13 3.18 4.56
C GLU A 114 17.17 4.28 5.06
N ILE A 115 15.91 3.95 5.32
CA ILE A 115 14.96 4.88 5.94
C ILE A 115 15.48 5.34 7.31
N GLY A 116 15.90 4.40 8.16
CA GLY A 116 16.46 4.72 9.47
C GLY A 116 17.74 5.56 9.40
N ALA A 117 18.62 5.26 8.45
CA ALA A 117 19.85 6.03 8.24
C ALA A 117 19.61 7.44 7.67
N GLY A 118 18.48 7.66 7.00
CA GLY A 118 18.12 8.93 6.40
C GLY A 118 17.28 9.84 7.30
N GLU A 119 16.53 9.29 8.26
CA GLU A 119 15.72 10.05 9.22
C GLU A 119 16.52 10.65 10.39
N GLY A 120 17.83 10.39 10.48
CA GLY A 120 18.72 10.98 11.50
C GLY A 120 18.49 10.47 12.93
N ASN A 121 17.34 9.86 13.21
CA ASN A 121 17.15 8.95 14.32
C ASN A 121 17.80 7.63 13.94
N GLY A 122 18.89 7.25 14.62
CA GLY A 122 19.38 5.86 14.55
C GLY A 122 18.17 4.95 14.69
N ALA A 123 17.90 4.14 13.66
CA ALA A 123 16.61 3.48 13.50
C ALA A 123 16.24 2.89 14.86
N GLY A 124 15.10 3.32 15.42
CA GLY A 124 14.63 2.76 16.67
C GLY A 124 14.67 1.25 16.54
N THR A 125 15.05 0.52 17.59
CA THR A 125 15.07 -0.94 17.51
C THR A 125 13.75 -1.42 16.91
N ILE A 126 13.77 -2.44 16.05
CA ILE A 126 12.55 -2.95 15.40
C ILE A 126 11.40 -3.20 16.39
N PHE A 127 11.72 -3.48 17.66
CA PHE A 127 10.76 -3.56 18.76
C PHE A 127 10.02 -2.25 19.07
N SER A 128 10.72 -1.12 19.11
CA SER A 128 10.12 0.19 19.33
C SER A 128 9.17 0.52 18.18
N ASP A 129 9.61 0.30 16.94
CA ASP A 129 8.76 0.51 15.76
C ASP A 129 7.55 -0.44 15.75
N LEU A 130 7.74 -1.70 16.17
CA LEU A 130 6.66 -2.67 16.29
C LEU A 130 5.66 -2.28 17.38
N GLN A 131 6.12 -1.73 18.50
CA GLN A 131 5.25 -1.23 19.55
C GLN A 131 4.42 -0.04 19.06
N SER A 132 5.04 0.93 18.38
CA SER A 132 4.33 2.05 17.77
C SER A 132 3.33 1.58 16.72
N ALA A 133 3.72 0.64 15.86
CA ALA A 133 2.82 0.04 14.86
C ALA A 133 1.62 -0.68 15.51
N LYS A 134 1.85 -1.39 16.63
CA LYS A 134 0.78 -2.05 17.40
C LYS A 134 -0.21 -1.03 17.98
N GLU A 135 0.29 0.08 18.53
CA GLU A 135 -0.54 1.14 19.09
C GLU A 135 -1.39 1.81 18.00
N THR A 136 -0.79 2.10 16.83
CA THR A 136 -1.51 2.61 15.66
C THR A 136 -2.60 1.65 15.20
N ALA A 137 -2.27 0.37 15.00
CA ALA A 137 -3.24 -0.64 14.55
C ALA A 137 -4.42 -0.80 15.53
N THR A 138 -4.14 -0.78 16.84
CA THR A 138 -5.19 -0.86 17.87
C THR A 138 -6.08 0.38 17.87
N GLY A 139 -5.50 1.56 17.67
CA GLY A 139 -6.21 2.82 17.53
C GLY A 139 -7.17 2.82 16.33
N ASP A 140 -6.70 2.36 15.18
CA ASP A 140 -7.50 2.26 13.95
C ASP A 140 -8.69 1.33 14.14
N VAL A 141 -8.47 0.12 14.70
CA VAL A 141 -9.55 -0.84 14.99
C VAL A 141 -10.61 -0.22 15.90
N LYS A 142 -10.18 0.49 16.96
CA LYS A 142 -11.11 1.16 17.88
C LYS A 142 -11.91 2.27 17.20
N LYS A 143 -11.28 3.04 16.30
CA LYS A 143 -11.92 4.09 15.52
C LYS A 143 -12.97 3.51 14.56
N HIS A 144 -12.61 2.46 13.82
CA HIS A 144 -13.53 1.77 12.91
C HIS A 144 -14.69 1.09 13.65
N ALA A 145 -14.43 0.47 14.81
CA ALA A 145 -15.48 -0.10 15.66
C ALA A 145 -16.46 0.97 16.16
N LYS A 146 -15.95 2.14 16.58
CA LYS A 146 -16.81 3.27 16.99
C LYS A 146 -17.66 3.79 15.83
N ALA A 147 -17.08 3.91 14.63
CA ALA A 147 -17.79 4.35 13.43
C ALA A 147 -18.91 3.37 13.04
N ALA A 148 -18.62 2.07 13.07
CA ALA A 148 -19.61 1.01 12.81
C ALA A 148 -20.79 1.07 13.80
N ASN A 149 -20.50 1.19 15.10
CA ASN A 149 -21.55 1.31 16.11
C ASN A 149 -22.41 2.56 15.92
N SER A 150 -21.80 3.71 15.59
CA SER A 150 -22.57 4.94 15.31
C SER A 150 -23.44 4.83 14.05
N ALA A 151 -23.01 4.08 13.03
CA ALA A 151 -23.82 3.82 11.85
C ALA A 151 -25.02 2.93 12.20
N ILE A 152 -24.81 1.88 13.00
CA ILE A 152 -25.88 0.99 13.49
C ILE A 152 -26.93 1.78 14.28
N GLU A 153 -26.51 2.68 15.19
CA GLU A 153 -27.44 3.56 15.92
C GLU A 153 -28.20 4.53 15.01
N ALA A 154 -27.59 4.98 13.90
CA ALA A 154 -28.25 5.84 12.92
C ALA A 154 -29.28 5.09 12.08
N PHE A 155 -29.01 3.83 11.71
CA PHE A 155 -29.98 2.95 11.05
C PHE A 155 -31.15 2.62 11.99
N ALA A 156 -30.89 2.23 13.23
CA ALA A 156 -31.92 1.90 14.22
C ALA A 156 -32.90 3.07 14.52
N LYS A 157 -32.46 4.33 14.36
CA LYS A 157 -33.33 5.50 14.50
C LYS A 157 -34.19 5.79 13.26
N LYS A 158 -33.79 5.31 12.08
CA LYS A 158 -34.49 5.54 10.82
C LYS A 158 -35.70 4.62 10.68
N ASP A 159 -35.58 3.38 11.15
CA ASP A 159 -36.68 2.40 11.15
C ASP A 159 -37.83 2.78 12.11
N VAL A 160 -37.56 3.58 13.15
CA VAL A 160 -38.60 4.05 14.09
C VAL A 160 -39.43 5.23 13.53
N SER A 161 -38.98 5.88 12.46
CA SER A 161 -39.69 7.03 11.86
C SER A 161 -40.64 6.67 10.71
N GLU A 162 -40.64 5.44 10.22
CA GLU A 162 -41.55 4.99 9.14
C GLU A 162 -42.82 4.29 9.68
N GLU A 163 -42.91 3.99 10.98
CA GLU A 163 -44.05 3.28 11.59
C GLU A 163 -45.08 4.21 12.27
N LYS A 164 -45.28 5.42 11.73
CA LYS A 164 -46.39 6.31 12.10
C LYS A 164 -46.91 7.09 10.89
N ASN A 165 -47.60 6.40 9.99
CA ASN A 165 -48.67 6.96 9.18
C ASN A 165 -49.61 5.83 8.73
N ASP A 166 -50.25 5.18 9.71
CA ASP A 166 -51.53 4.52 9.46
C ASP A 166 -52.60 5.62 9.43
N GLY A 167 -53.00 5.97 8.21
CA GLY A 167 -54.17 6.80 7.94
C GLY A 167 -54.98 6.10 6.85
N ASP A 168 -56.13 5.55 7.27
CA ASP A 168 -57.18 4.98 6.43
C ASP A 168 -57.50 5.84 5.20
N ASP A 169 -57.60 5.25 4.00
CA ASP A 169 -58.77 5.46 3.12
C ASP A 169 -58.91 4.39 2.03
N LYS A 170 -60.16 4.06 1.72
CA LYS A 170 -60.63 3.15 0.67
C LYS A 170 -60.49 3.77 -0.72
N GLY A 171 -60.39 2.92 -1.75
CA GLY A 171 -61.08 3.21 -3.02
C GLY A 171 -60.30 2.88 -4.30
N ASP A 172 -60.79 1.83 -4.95
CA ASP A 172 -60.73 1.47 -6.37
C ASP A 172 -60.17 2.48 -7.38
N GLY A 173 -59.30 2.00 -8.29
CA GLY A 173 -58.98 2.71 -9.52
C GLY A 173 -57.84 2.11 -10.34
N ILE A 174 -58.14 1.06 -11.11
CA ILE A 174 -57.33 0.67 -12.27
C ILE A 174 -57.45 1.79 -13.31
N LYS A 175 -56.34 2.45 -13.66
CA LYS A 175 -56.14 3.14 -14.94
C LYS A 175 -54.69 3.05 -15.38
N ASP A 176 -54.52 2.50 -16.58
CA ASP A 176 -53.33 2.49 -17.39
C ASP A 176 -52.95 3.90 -17.88
N ASN A 177 -51.64 4.18 -17.95
CA ASN A 177 -50.92 4.93 -19.00
C ASN A 177 -49.50 5.21 -18.50
N GLU A 178 -48.48 4.60 -19.09
CA GLU A 178 -47.73 5.05 -20.28
C GLU A 178 -46.84 6.28 -20.03
N ASP A 179 -45.54 5.99 -20.14
CA ASP A 179 -44.43 6.81 -20.61
C ASP A 179 -43.91 8.00 -19.77
N ASN A 180 -42.70 7.83 -19.21
CA ASN A 180 -41.48 8.29 -19.90
C ASN A 180 -40.22 8.20 -19.01
N ASN A 181 -39.14 7.68 -19.62
CA ASN A 181 -37.72 8.08 -19.45
C ASN A 181 -37.08 7.99 -18.05
N HIS A 182 -35.85 7.49 -17.86
CA HIS A 182 -34.73 7.39 -18.76
C HIS A 182 -33.77 6.31 -18.23
N ASP A 183 -33.36 5.43 -19.13
CA ASP A 183 -32.18 4.59 -19.02
C ASP A 183 -30.95 5.36 -18.54
N SER A 184 -30.10 4.72 -17.73
CA SER A 184 -28.74 4.36 -18.17
C SER A 184 -27.96 3.71 -17.03
N SER A 185 -28.08 2.39 -16.93
CA SER A 185 -26.93 1.56 -16.58
C SER A 185 -26.03 1.51 -17.80
N ASN A 186 -24.75 1.87 -17.67
CA ASN A 186 -23.76 1.47 -18.66
C ASN A 186 -22.42 1.14 -17.99
N ASN A 187 -22.30 -0.12 -17.57
CA ASN A 187 -21.05 -0.84 -17.59
C ASN A 187 -20.78 -1.25 -19.03
N ASN A 188 -19.65 -0.84 -19.61
CA ASN A 188 -18.83 -1.71 -20.46
C ASN A 188 -17.56 -0.98 -20.90
N ASP A 189 -16.45 -1.51 -20.42
CA ASP A 189 -15.30 -1.96 -21.20
C ASP A 189 -15.18 -1.41 -22.63
N LYS A 190 -14.18 -0.54 -22.82
CA LYS A 190 -13.38 -0.52 -24.04
C LYS A 190 -11.91 -0.48 -23.72
N ASN A 191 -11.37 -1.69 -23.74
CA ASN A 191 -10.07 -2.04 -24.28
C ASN A 191 -9.64 -1.07 -25.40
N LYS A 192 -8.46 -0.47 -25.25
CA LYS A 192 -7.71 0.15 -26.35
C LYS A 192 -6.24 -0.20 -26.18
N ASP A 193 -5.85 -1.17 -26.99
CA ASP A 193 -4.50 -1.34 -27.50
C ASP A 193 -4.07 -0.03 -28.16
N ASP A 194 -3.01 0.60 -27.62
CA ASP A 194 -2.16 1.51 -28.37
C ASP A 194 -0.72 1.01 -28.19
N THR A 195 -0.36 0.06 -29.05
CA THR A 195 1.01 -0.16 -29.49
C THR A 195 1.50 1.10 -30.19
N ASP A 196 2.43 1.84 -29.59
CA ASP A 196 3.31 2.74 -30.34
C ASP A 196 4.73 2.77 -29.76
N LYS A 197 5.61 2.12 -30.54
CA LYS A 197 6.98 2.53 -30.89
C LYS A 197 7.88 3.12 -29.79
N CYS A 198 8.79 2.27 -29.31
CA CYS A 198 10.16 2.67 -29.03
C CYS A 198 10.87 3.01 -30.37
N PRO A 199 11.54 4.16 -30.53
CA PRO A 199 12.62 4.28 -31.50
C PRO A 199 13.88 3.59 -30.96
N ALA A 200 14.48 2.83 -31.87
CA ALA A 200 15.67 2.01 -31.68
C ALA A 200 16.93 2.82 -31.37
N ASP A 201 17.86 2.11 -30.75
CA ASP A 201 19.25 2.45 -30.54
C ASP A 201 19.95 2.89 -31.84
N ASP A 202 20.61 4.05 -31.80
CA ASP A 202 21.74 4.34 -32.69
C ASP A 202 23.03 4.16 -31.90
N ASN A 203 23.58 2.97 -32.09
CA ASN A 203 24.95 2.60 -31.78
C ASN A 203 25.89 3.33 -32.75
N LYS A 204 26.69 4.29 -32.25
CA LYS A 204 27.91 4.74 -32.90
C LYS A 204 29.03 4.83 -31.87
N GLY A 205 29.81 3.75 -31.81
CA GLY A 205 31.19 3.86 -31.40
C GLY A 205 32.00 4.63 -32.44
N THR A 206 32.95 5.41 -31.97
CA THR A 206 34.28 5.61 -32.57
C THR A 206 35.12 6.40 -31.57
N SER A 207 36.25 5.78 -31.20
CA SER A 207 37.58 6.33 -30.86
C SER A 207 37.70 7.71 -30.20
#